data_AF-A0A4R3R7U4-F1
#
_entry.id   AF-A0A4R3R7U4-F1
#
_cell.length_a   1.000
_cell.length_b   1.000
_cell.length_c   1.000
_cell.angle_alpha   90.00
_cell.angle_beta   90.00
_cell.angle_gamma   90.00
#
_symmetry.space_group_name_H-M   'P 1'
#
loop_
_entity.id
_entity.type
_entity.pdbx_description
1 polymer ?
#
loop_
_entity_poly.entity_id
_entity_poly.type
_entity_poly.pdbx_seq_one_letter_code
_entity_poly.pdbx_strand_id
1 'polypeptide(L)'
;MHSPSALRPIQIATDLADISDQAPQSITLYCPSCQGLEGSAYESLVLLPIHDANGRLLSKLRNGTVPTNQIFAGVLALDPFRRHADILNALETADCPGVVNFPSVTAIDGEMRVSLEDFGYGVTIEINLLRTAVAMGFSTLAVVDSFGMAQEAVAIGVSGLIATRQANDAMLAELLELAHETPLGLFRLPDAVGGA
;
A
#
# COMPACT_ATOMS: atom_id res chain seq x y z
N MET A 1 25.79 -8.97 10.79
CA MET A 1 24.68 -9.77 10.24
C MET A 1 23.43 -9.36 11.00
N HIS A 2 22.61 -8.47 10.45
CA HIS A 2 21.30 -8.14 11.03
C HIS A 2 20.32 -9.19 10.52
N SER A 3 19.67 -9.92 11.43
CA SER A 3 18.66 -10.90 11.04
C SER A 3 17.46 -10.21 10.40
N PRO A 4 16.96 -10.70 9.25
CA PRO A 4 15.75 -10.19 8.58
C PRO A 4 14.45 -10.30 9.41
N SER A 5 14.51 -10.84 10.63
CA SER A 5 13.40 -10.94 11.59
C SER A 5 13.05 -9.64 12.35
N ALA A 6 13.70 -8.52 12.04
CA ALA A 6 13.51 -7.23 12.75
C ALA A 6 12.88 -6.11 11.90
N LEU A 7 12.27 -6.44 10.75
CA LEU A 7 11.56 -5.46 9.93
C LEU A 7 10.30 -4.96 10.62
N ARG A 8 10.09 -3.64 10.57
CA ARG A 8 8.96 -3.00 11.23
C ARG A 8 7.68 -3.29 10.44
N PRO A 9 6.65 -3.89 11.05
CA PRO A 9 5.37 -4.05 10.38
C PRO A 9 4.72 -2.68 10.19
N ILE A 10 4.12 -2.46 9.02
CA ILE A 10 3.26 -1.28 8.81
C ILE A 10 1.93 -1.50 9.50
N GLN A 11 1.42 -0.46 10.15
CA GLN A 11 0.11 -0.50 10.80
C GLN A 11 -0.99 -0.31 9.77
N ILE A 12 -2.05 -1.12 9.83
CA ILE A 12 -3.25 -0.96 8.99
C ILE A 12 -4.38 -0.42 9.84
N ALA A 13 -4.83 0.80 9.56
CA ALA A 13 -6.00 1.40 10.17
C ALA A 13 -7.21 1.27 9.24
N THR A 14 -8.37 0.97 9.82
CA THR A 14 -9.63 0.81 9.07
C THR A 14 -10.63 1.93 9.34
N ASP A 15 -10.47 2.66 10.44
CA ASP A 15 -11.13 3.92 10.70
C ASP A 15 -10.12 5.05 10.93
N LEU A 16 -10.49 6.29 10.55
CA LEU A 16 -9.63 7.45 10.77
C LEU A 16 -9.51 7.78 12.26
N ALA A 17 -10.52 7.42 13.07
CA ALA A 17 -10.49 7.59 14.52
C ALA A 17 -9.35 6.79 15.17
N ASP A 18 -9.02 5.61 14.63
CA ASP A 18 -7.98 4.72 15.16
C ASP A 18 -6.57 5.30 15.03
N ILE A 19 -6.40 6.32 14.18
CA ILE A 19 -5.10 6.91 13.85
C ILE A 19 -4.75 8.05 14.82
N SER A 20 -5.76 8.74 15.38
CA SER A 20 -5.54 9.92 16.24
C SER A 20 -4.88 9.60 17.59
N ASP A 21 -4.92 8.34 18.03
CA ASP A 21 -4.38 7.89 19.32
C ASP A 21 -2.96 7.31 19.21
N GLN A 22 -2.36 7.32 18.02
CA GLN A 22 -1.06 6.71 17.78
C GLN A 22 0.13 7.61 18.16
N ALA A 23 1.24 6.97 18.53
CA ALA A 23 2.48 7.66 18.86
C ALA A 23 2.96 8.56 17.70
N PRO A 24 3.49 9.75 17.98
CA PRO A 24 4.06 10.60 16.94
C PRO A 24 5.20 9.82 16.26
N GLN A 25 5.10 9.63 14.93
CA GLN A 25 6.04 8.93 14.02
C GLN A 25 5.67 7.48 13.58
N SER A 26 4.48 6.94 13.91
CA SER A 26 4.03 5.70 13.26
C SER A 26 3.48 5.99 11.86
N ILE A 27 3.98 5.26 10.86
CA ILE A 27 3.45 5.27 9.50
C ILE A 27 2.25 4.32 9.46
N THR A 28 1.13 4.80 8.93
CA THR A 28 -0.11 4.05 8.89
C THR A 28 -0.63 3.90 7.47
N LEU A 29 -0.87 2.66 7.04
CA LEU A 29 -1.66 2.34 5.87
C LEU A 29 -3.14 2.46 6.24
N TYR A 30 -3.83 3.44 5.68
CA TYR A 30 -5.27 3.58 5.84
C TYR A 30 -6.00 2.77 4.76
N CYS A 31 -6.66 1.69 5.18
CA CYS A 31 -7.44 0.82 4.30
C CYS A 31 -8.79 0.47 4.95
N PRO A 32 -9.84 1.28 4.76
CA PRO A 32 -11.17 1.01 5.34
C PRO A 32 -11.85 -0.26 4.79
N SER A 33 -11.37 -0.77 3.65
CA SER A 33 -11.85 -2.03 3.06
C SER A 33 -11.40 -3.26 3.86
N CYS A 34 -10.34 -3.13 4.65
CA CYS A 34 -9.90 -4.18 5.58
C CYS A 34 -10.78 -4.30 6.84
N GLN A 35 -11.75 -3.41 7.04
CA GLN A 35 -12.62 -3.45 8.21
C GLN A 35 -13.36 -4.79 8.32
N GLY A 36 -13.16 -5.48 9.45
CA GLY A 36 -13.77 -6.79 9.72
C GLY A 36 -13.09 -7.97 9.03
N LEU A 37 -11.97 -7.75 8.33
CA LEU A 37 -11.12 -8.84 7.86
C LEU A 37 -10.17 -9.26 8.99
N GLU A 38 -10.21 -10.53 9.36
CA GLU A 38 -9.38 -11.10 10.42
C GLU A 38 -8.40 -12.14 9.87
N GLY A 39 -7.31 -12.34 10.61
CA GLY A 39 -6.30 -13.34 10.31
C GLY A 39 -5.45 -13.00 9.08
N SER A 40 -4.64 -13.96 8.67
CA SER A 40 -3.58 -13.77 7.68
C SER A 40 -4.03 -13.71 6.21
N ALA A 41 -5.32 -13.93 5.95
CA ALA A 41 -5.89 -13.96 4.60
C ALA A 41 -6.42 -12.60 4.13
N TYR A 42 -6.29 -11.54 4.94
CA TYR A 42 -6.87 -10.23 4.63
C TYR A 42 -6.38 -9.66 3.29
N GLU A 43 -5.12 -9.90 2.92
CA GLU A 43 -4.51 -9.43 1.66
C GLU A 43 -5.27 -9.97 0.43
N SER A 44 -5.72 -11.22 0.47
CA SER A 44 -6.50 -11.84 -0.60
C SER A 44 -7.99 -11.48 -0.49
N LEU A 45 -8.55 -11.44 0.72
CA LEU A 45 -9.96 -11.14 0.94
C LEU A 45 -10.33 -9.71 0.51
N VAL A 46 -9.44 -8.75 0.73
CA VAL A 46 -9.65 -7.34 0.35
C VAL A 46 -9.59 -7.13 -1.18
N LEU A 47 -9.15 -8.11 -1.97
CA LEU A 47 -9.20 -8.07 -3.43
C LEU A 47 -10.46 -8.70 -4.02
N LEU A 48 -11.25 -9.41 -3.20
CA LEU A 48 -12.47 -10.06 -3.68
C LEU A 48 -13.53 -9.01 -4.07
N PRO A 49 -14.44 -9.34 -5.01
CA PRO A 49 -15.52 -8.44 -5.44
C PRO A 49 -16.66 -8.36 -4.40
N ILE A 50 -16.31 -8.24 -3.12
CA ILE A 50 -17.22 -8.13 -1.99
C ILE A 50 -17.40 -6.66 -1.53
N HIS A 51 -16.62 -5.72 -2.09
CA HIS A 51 -16.70 -4.31 -1.79
C HIS A 51 -16.13 -3.42 -2.91
N ASP A 52 -16.44 -2.12 -2.87
CA ASP A 52 -15.79 -1.10 -3.69
C ASP A 52 -14.65 -0.44 -2.90
N ALA A 53 -13.39 -0.84 -3.16
CA ALA A 53 -12.25 -0.43 -2.33
C ALA A 53 -12.01 1.09 -2.37
N ASN A 54 -11.89 1.65 -3.58
CA ASN A 54 -11.67 3.08 -3.78
C ASN A 54 -12.92 3.88 -3.39
N GLY A 55 -14.13 3.37 -3.65
CA GLY A 55 -15.37 4.02 -3.23
C GLY A 55 -15.48 4.17 -1.70
N ARG A 56 -15.12 3.12 -0.95
CA ARG A 56 -15.08 3.17 0.53
C ARG A 56 -14.03 4.15 1.04
N LEU A 57 -12.82 4.12 0.48
CA LEU A 57 -11.75 5.07 0.80
C LEU A 57 -12.22 6.51 0.63
N LEU A 58 -12.69 6.86 -0.56
CA LEU A 58 -13.14 8.23 -0.88
C LEU A 58 -14.34 8.66 -0.04
N SER A 59 -15.26 7.73 0.28
CA SER A 59 -16.40 8.02 1.15
C SER A 59 -15.97 8.38 2.57
N LYS A 60 -15.00 7.64 3.13
CA LYS A 60 -14.48 7.89 4.48
C LYS A 60 -13.71 9.21 4.55
N LEU A 61 -12.87 9.51 3.56
CA LEU A 61 -12.10 10.77 3.52
C LEU A 61 -12.99 12.00 3.36
N ARG A 62 -14.11 11.92 2.63
CA ARG A 62 -15.07 13.03 2.54
C ARG A 62 -15.82 13.31 3.85
N ASN A 63 -15.99 12.30 4.69
CA ASN A 63 -16.82 12.38 5.90
C ASN A 63 -15.99 12.49 7.19
N GLY A 64 -14.66 12.45 7.10
CA GLY A 64 -13.75 12.43 8.24
C GLY A 64 -12.65 13.47 8.10
N THR A 65 -12.09 13.88 9.22
CA THR A 65 -10.88 14.70 9.24
C THR A 65 -9.69 13.77 9.08
N VAL A 66 -8.87 13.99 8.05
CA VAL A 66 -7.62 13.25 7.87
C VAL A 66 -6.60 13.75 8.89
N PRO A 67 -6.09 12.90 9.79
CA PRO A 67 -5.03 13.29 10.70
C PRO A 67 -3.77 13.71 9.94
N THR A 68 -3.07 14.73 10.45
CA THR A 68 -1.89 15.32 9.79
C THR A 68 -0.64 14.43 9.78
N ASN A 69 -0.67 13.26 10.43
CA ASN A 69 0.55 12.46 10.68
C ASN A 69 0.60 11.19 9.81
N GLN A 70 1.51 11.17 8.82
CA GLN A 70 2.05 9.98 8.15
C GLN A 70 1.03 8.89 7.73
N ILE A 71 -0.16 9.31 7.30
CA ILE A 71 -1.17 8.42 6.73
C ILE A 71 -0.90 8.23 5.26
N PHE A 72 -0.96 6.97 4.83
CA PHE A 72 -0.93 6.61 3.43
C PHE A 72 -2.25 5.92 3.06
N ALA A 73 -3.00 6.52 2.15
CA ALA A 73 -4.24 5.94 1.66
C ALA A 73 -3.95 4.72 0.78
N GLY A 74 -4.53 3.57 1.14
CA GLY A 74 -4.50 2.37 0.31
C GLY A 74 -5.44 2.52 -0.89
N VAL A 75 -4.87 2.71 -2.07
CA VAL A 75 -5.59 2.82 -3.34
C VAL A 75 -5.46 1.53 -4.14
N LEU A 76 -6.61 0.98 -4.55
CA LEU A 76 -6.65 -0.15 -5.48
C LEU A 76 -6.37 0.36 -6.90
N ALA A 77 -5.17 0.10 -7.42
CA ALA A 77 -4.79 0.51 -8.77
C ALA A 77 -5.58 -0.20 -9.87
N LEU A 78 -6.06 -1.41 -9.60
CA LEU A 78 -6.74 -2.29 -10.54
C LEU A 78 -8.20 -1.89 -10.83
N ASP A 79 -8.72 -0.81 -10.22
CA ASP A 79 -10.09 -0.33 -10.44
C ASP A 79 -10.27 0.20 -11.88
N PRO A 80 -11.05 -0.48 -12.74
CA PRO A 80 -11.22 -0.06 -14.13
C PRO A 80 -12.25 1.07 -14.28
N PHE A 81 -13.00 1.39 -13.23
CA PHE A 81 -14.10 2.35 -13.27
C PHE A 81 -13.70 3.75 -12.84
N ARG A 82 -12.52 3.89 -12.22
CA ARG A 82 -12.00 5.18 -11.72
C ARG A 82 -10.62 5.46 -12.28
N ARG A 83 -10.43 6.68 -12.77
CA ARG A 83 -9.11 7.15 -13.20
C ARG A 83 -8.26 7.43 -11.97
N HIS A 84 -6.99 7.00 -11.98
CA HIS A 84 -6.06 7.28 -10.89
C HIS A 84 -5.98 8.78 -10.57
N ALA A 85 -5.97 9.64 -11.59
CA ALA A 85 -5.97 11.09 -11.41
C ALA A 85 -7.18 11.61 -10.59
N ASP A 86 -8.37 11.03 -10.78
CA ASP A 86 -9.57 11.46 -10.03
C ASP A 86 -9.48 11.05 -8.56
N ILE A 87 -8.95 9.85 -8.30
CA ILE A 87 -8.71 9.35 -6.95
C ILE A 87 -7.68 10.25 -6.26
N LEU A 88 -6.53 10.49 -6.90
CA LEU A 88 -5.45 11.30 -6.35
C LEU A 88 -5.90 12.76 -6.10
N ASN A 89 -6.65 13.38 -7.01
CA ASN A 89 -7.21 14.72 -6.77
C ASN A 89 -8.15 14.76 -5.55
N ALA A 90 -8.93 13.69 -5.33
CA ALA A 90 -9.79 13.60 -4.16
C ALA A 90 -8.98 13.37 -2.87
N LEU A 91 -7.84 12.67 -2.93
CA LEU A 91 -6.90 12.54 -1.81
C LEU A 91 -6.24 13.88 -1.48
N GLU A 92 -5.81 14.63 -2.50
CA GLU A 92 -5.25 15.98 -2.35
C GLU A 92 -6.27 16.94 -1.72
N THR A 93 -7.52 16.90 -2.18
CA THR A 93 -8.61 17.72 -1.62
C THR A 93 -8.91 17.37 -0.16
N ALA A 94 -8.62 16.13 0.25
CA ALA A 94 -8.80 15.66 1.63
C ALA A 94 -7.54 15.88 2.49
N ASP A 95 -6.53 16.59 1.99
CA ASP A 95 -5.23 16.81 2.66
C ASP A 95 -4.53 15.49 3.06
N CYS A 96 -4.75 14.41 2.30
CA CYS A 96 -4.08 13.14 2.55
C CYS A 96 -2.63 13.19 2.05
N PRO A 97 -1.62 12.99 2.90
CA PRO A 97 -0.22 13.25 2.52
C PRO A 97 0.44 12.09 1.76
N GLY A 98 -0.17 10.90 1.77
CA GLY A 98 0.48 9.70 1.25
C GLY A 98 -0.44 8.71 0.54
N VAL A 99 0.16 7.90 -0.34
CA VAL A 99 -0.51 6.86 -1.13
C VAL A 99 0.24 5.54 -1.06
N VAL A 100 -0.49 4.43 -0.97
CA VAL A 100 0.02 3.07 -1.15
C VAL A 100 -0.79 2.37 -2.24
N ASN A 101 -0.13 1.58 -3.09
CA ASN A 101 -0.78 0.64 -4.02
C ASN A 101 -1.37 -0.56 -3.27
N PHE A 102 -2.33 -0.33 -2.36
CA PHE A 102 -2.95 -1.38 -1.56
C PHE A 102 -4.48 -1.31 -1.64
N PRO A 103 -5.19 -2.42 -1.89
CA PRO A 103 -4.69 -3.78 -2.12
C PRO A 103 -3.82 -3.93 -3.37
N SER A 104 -2.89 -4.89 -3.33
CA SER A 104 -1.92 -5.11 -4.41
C SER A 104 -2.08 -6.50 -5.04
N VAL A 105 -1.82 -6.58 -6.34
CA VAL A 105 -1.71 -7.79 -7.15
C VAL A 105 -0.67 -8.77 -6.61
N THR A 106 0.23 -8.32 -5.71
CA THR A 106 1.18 -9.19 -5.00
C THR A 106 0.52 -10.29 -4.16
N ALA A 107 -0.76 -10.14 -3.81
CA ALA A 107 -1.54 -11.16 -3.10
C ALA A 107 -2.17 -12.22 -4.03
N ILE A 108 -1.97 -12.10 -5.35
CA ILE A 108 -2.47 -13.01 -6.39
C ILE A 108 -1.28 -13.73 -7.02
N ASP A 109 -1.36 -15.06 -7.11
CA ASP A 109 -0.31 -15.93 -7.66
C ASP A 109 -0.81 -16.82 -8.82
N GLY A 110 0.10 -17.65 -9.34
CA GLY A 110 -0.20 -18.68 -10.33
C GLY A 110 -0.77 -18.17 -11.66
N GLU A 111 -1.62 -18.99 -12.28
CA GLU A 111 -2.24 -18.69 -13.58
C GLU A 111 -3.13 -17.45 -13.54
N MET A 112 -3.74 -17.14 -12.38
CA MET A 112 -4.56 -15.96 -12.21
C MET A 112 -3.72 -14.69 -12.31
N ARG A 113 -2.53 -14.67 -11.69
CA ARG A 113 -1.59 -13.54 -11.79
C ARG A 113 -1.17 -13.29 -13.24
N VAL A 114 -0.76 -14.34 -13.95
CA VAL A 114 -0.35 -14.26 -15.36
C VAL A 114 -1.49 -13.70 -16.21
N SER A 115 -2.70 -14.22 -16.04
CA SER A 115 -3.87 -13.77 -16.80
C SER A 115 -4.15 -12.28 -16.57
N LEU A 116 -4.09 -11.81 -15.32
CA LEU A 116 -4.31 -10.40 -15.01
C LEU A 116 -3.23 -9.50 -15.63
N GLU A 117 -1.97 -9.91 -15.58
CA GLU A 117 -0.86 -9.18 -16.22
C GLU A 117 -1.05 -9.06 -17.74
N ASP A 118 -1.45 -10.14 -18.40
CA ASP A 118 -1.73 -10.15 -19.85
C ASP A 118 -2.87 -9.18 -20.23
N PHE A 119 -3.84 -8.98 -19.35
CA PHE A 119 -4.93 -8.00 -19.53
C PHE A 119 -4.58 -6.59 -19.05
N GLY A 120 -3.36 -6.35 -18.57
CA GLY A 120 -2.89 -5.04 -18.09
C GLY A 120 -3.24 -4.73 -16.63
N TYR A 121 -3.72 -5.72 -15.87
CA TYR A 121 -4.09 -5.63 -14.46
C TYR A 121 -2.98 -6.18 -13.54
N GLY A 122 -1.75 -5.69 -13.73
CA GLY A 122 -0.56 -6.18 -13.06
C GLY A 122 0.29 -5.12 -12.38
N VAL A 123 1.58 -5.42 -12.20
CA VAL A 123 2.56 -4.51 -11.59
C VAL A 123 2.59 -3.16 -12.29
N THR A 124 2.53 -3.14 -13.62
CA THR A 124 2.65 -1.90 -14.40
C THR A 124 1.58 -0.87 -14.04
N ILE A 125 0.32 -1.28 -13.81
CA ILE A 125 -0.75 -0.34 -13.45
C ILE A 125 -0.59 0.18 -12.02
N GLU A 126 -0.05 -0.64 -11.11
CA GLU A 126 0.30 -0.19 -9.75
C GLU A 126 1.46 0.80 -9.74
N ILE A 127 2.52 0.54 -10.50
CA ILE A 127 3.63 1.49 -10.63
C ILE A 127 3.16 2.78 -11.33
N ASN A 128 2.25 2.71 -12.31
CA ASN A 128 1.67 3.90 -12.94
C ASN A 128 0.89 4.78 -11.93
N LEU A 129 0.12 4.16 -11.03
CA LEU A 129 -0.55 4.86 -9.93
C LEU A 129 0.47 5.61 -9.07
N LEU A 130 1.50 4.90 -8.60
CA LEU A 130 2.52 5.47 -7.72
C LEU A 130 3.32 6.57 -8.43
N ARG A 131 3.68 6.39 -9.70
CA ARG A 131 4.39 7.40 -10.52
C ARG A 131 3.56 8.68 -10.64
N THR A 132 2.26 8.54 -10.84
CA THR A 132 1.35 9.69 -10.91
C THR A 132 1.25 10.38 -9.54
N ALA A 133 1.15 9.62 -8.46
CA ALA A 133 1.13 10.17 -7.10
C ALA A 133 2.44 10.91 -6.75
N VAL A 134 3.61 10.35 -7.08
CA VAL A 134 4.90 11.03 -6.90
C VAL A 134 4.95 12.34 -7.69
N ALA A 135 4.51 12.33 -8.95
CA ALA A 135 4.47 13.53 -9.79
C ALA A 135 3.54 14.63 -9.25
N MET A 136 2.51 14.25 -8.49
CA MET A 136 1.59 15.17 -7.80
C MET A 136 2.12 15.60 -6.41
N GLY A 137 3.27 15.10 -5.96
CA GLY A 137 3.89 15.49 -4.69
C GLY A 137 3.45 14.68 -3.47
N PHE A 138 2.73 13.56 -3.66
CA PHE A 138 2.41 12.65 -2.56
C PHE A 138 3.66 11.91 -2.08
N SER A 139 3.76 11.67 -0.77
CA SER A 139 4.62 10.61 -0.25
C SER A 139 4.06 9.25 -0.64
N THR A 140 4.89 8.29 -1.04
CA THR A 140 4.38 7.00 -1.57
C THR A 140 5.08 5.80 -0.96
N LEU A 141 4.32 4.74 -0.71
CA LEU A 141 4.85 3.43 -0.33
C LEU A 141 4.45 2.40 -1.38
N ALA A 142 5.40 1.58 -1.80
CA ALA A 142 5.15 0.51 -2.77
C ALA A 142 5.09 -0.85 -2.08
N VAL A 143 3.95 -1.53 -2.14
CA VAL A 143 3.84 -2.96 -1.81
C VAL A 143 4.49 -3.76 -2.94
N VAL A 144 5.47 -4.61 -2.60
CA VAL A 144 6.32 -5.32 -3.58
C VAL A 144 6.56 -6.78 -3.18
N ASP A 145 6.59 -7.65 -4.18
CA ASP A 145 6.84 -9.10 -4.04
C ASP A 145 8.09 -9.59 -4.81
N SER A 146 8.85 -8.69 -5.41
CA SER A 146 10.01 -9.02 -6.23
C SER A 146 11.02 -7.88 -6.31
N PHE A 147 12.28 -8.21 -6.56
CA PHE A 147 13.34 -7.22 -6.76
C PHE A 147 13.05 -6.29 -7.95
N GLY A 148 12.52 -6.83 -9.06
CA GLY A 148 12.22 -6.04 -10.25
C GLY A 148 11.15 -4.97 -9.99
N MET A 149 10.06 -5.34 -9.32
CA MET A 149 9.01 -4.39 -8.93
C MET A 149 9.55 -3.32 -7.98
N ALA A 150 10.37 -3.72 -7.00
CA ALA A 150 11.01 -2.80 -6.05
C ALA A 150 11.96 -1.83 -6.74
N GLN A 151 12.78 -2.29 -7.68
CA GLN A 151 13.68 -1.45 -8.45
C GLN A 151 12.91 -0.41 -9.28
N GLU A 152 11.81 -0.80 -9.93
CA GLU A 152 10.97 0.14 -10.68
C GLU A 152 10.32 1.18 -9.76
N ALA A 153 9.83 0.75 -8.59
CA ALA A 153 9.27 1.64 -7.58
C ALA A 153 10.30 2.66 -7.06
N VAL A 154 11.51 2.20 -6.70
CA VAL A 154 12.59 3.11 -6.26
C VAL A 154 12.97 4.10 -7.37
N ALA A 155 13.07 3.63 -8.62
CA ALA A 155 13.44 4.47 -9.76
C ALA A 155 12.43 5.60 -10.05
N ILE A 156 11.14 5.42 -9.74
CA ILE A 156 10.14 6.49 -9.86
C ILE A 156 10.09 7.43 -8.66
N GLY A 157 10.89 7.20 -7.61
CA GLY A 157 11.02 8.08 -6.46
C GLY A 157 10.03 7.80 -5.32
N VAL A 158 9.64 6.54 -5.10
CA VAL A 158 8.80 6.21 -3.93
C VAL A 158 9.50 6.52 -2.62
N SER A 159 8.72 6.85 -1.60
CA SER A 159 9.23 7.21 -0.27
C SER A 159 9.64 5.99 0.56
N GLY A 160 9.14 4.80 0.25
CA GLY A 160 9.53 3.55 0.90
C GLY A 160 8.90 2.32 0.25
N LEU A 161 9.32 1.15 0.71
CA LEU A 161 8.85 -0.14 0.23
C LEU A 161 8.12 -0.90 1.35
N ILE A 162 7.17 -1.74 0.97
CA ILE A 162 6.45 -2.65 1.86
C ILE A 162 6.59 -4.06 1.28
N ALA A 163 7.37 -4.91 1.93
CA ALA A 163 7.45 -6.31 1.55
C ALA A 163 6.15 -7.05 1.90
N THR A 164 5.74 -7.96 1.02
CA THR A 164 4.64 -8.88 1.33
C THR A 164 4.97 -9.76 2.53
N ARG A 165 3.93 -10.30 3.18
CA ARG A 165 4.11 -11.27 4.26
C ARG A 165 4.88 -12.52 3.85
N GLN A 166 4.77 -12.91 2.58
CA GLN A 166 5.32 -14.14 2.04
C GLN A 166 6.79 -13.99 1.62
N ALA A 167 7.35 -12.78 1.69
CA ALA A 167 8.76 -12.54 1.38
C ALA A 167 9.68 -13.35 2.29
N ASN A 168 10.58 -14.11 1.67
CA ASN A 168 11.59 -14.90 2.37
C ASN A 168 12.82 -14.04 2.72
N ASP A 169 13.71 -14.56 3.56
CA ASP A 169 14.89 -13.84 4.06
C ASP A 169 15.82 -13.33 2.94
N ALA A 170 15.95 -14.09 1.85
CA ALA A 170 16.78 -13.69 0.70
C ALA A 170 16.19 -12.47 0.00
N MET A 171 14.89 -12.51 -0.30
CA MET A 171 14.18 -11.40 -0.91
C MET A 171 14.15 -10.17 0.01
N LEU A 172 13.92 -10.36 1.31
CA LEU A 172 13.96 -9.26 2.27
C LEU A 172 15.33 -8.57 2.31
N ALA A 173 16.44 -9.33 2.19
CA ALA A 173 17.77 -8.75 2.11
C ALA A 173 17.94 -7.91 0.83
N GLU A 174 17.50 -8.42 -0.32
CA GLU A 174 17.54 -7.69 -1.60
C GLU A 174 16.69 -6.40 -1.58
N LEU A 175 15.47 -6.49 -1.04
CA LEU A 175 14.57 -5.35 -0.89
C LEU A 175 15.15 -4.31 0.09
N LEU A 176 15.83 -4.73 1.14
CA LEU A 176 16.44 -3.84 2.13
C LEU A 176 17.56 -3.00 1.51
N GLU A 177 18.38 -3.59 0.63
CA GLU A 177 19.43 -2.85 -0.08
C GLU A 177 18.84 -1.73 -0.96
N LEU A 178 17.78 -2.02 -1.72
CA LEU A 178 17.08 -1.01 -2.52
C LEU A 178 16.41 0.06 -1.65
N ALA A 179 15.83 -0.34 -0.53
CA ALA A 179 15.13 0.56 0.37
C ALA A 179 16.04 1.61 1.03
N HIS A 180 17.37 1.40 1.09
CA HIS A 180 18.32 2.42 1.56
C HIS A 180 18.33 3.69 0.70
N GLU A 181 17.88 3.61 -0.55
CA GLU A 181 17.73 4.76 -1.44
C GLU A 181 16.45 5.56 -1.15
N THR A 182 15.58 5.06 -0.29
CA THR A 182 14.28 5.66 0.05
C THR A 182 14.29 6.29 1.45
N PRO A 183 13.58 7.41 1.67
CA PRO A 183 13.58 8.12 2.95
C PRO A 183 12.93 7.34 4.11
N LEU A 184 11.95 6.46 3.82
CA LEU A 184 11.21 5.71 4.84
C LEU A 184 11.69 4.27 5.01
N GLY A 185 12.52 3.78 4.08
CA GLY A 185 13.09 2.43 4.13
C GLY A 185 12.07 1.33 3.83
N LEU A 186 12.29 0.17 4.45
CA LEU A 186 11.51 -1.05 4.22
C LEU A 186 10.60 -1.38 5.39
N PHE A 187 9.32 -1.59 5.10
CA PHE A 187 8.31 -2.14 5.99
C PHE A 187 7.92 -3.54 5.56
N ARG A 188 7.15 -4.22 6.40
CA ARG A 188 6.47 -5.48 6.06
C ARG A 188 4.98 -5.35 6.28
N LEU A 189 4.17 -5.98 5.44
CA LEU A 189 2.75 -6.15 5.73
C LEU A 189 2.55 -6.92 7.05
N PRO A 190 1.61 -6.50 7.92
CA PRO A 190 1.40 -7.13 9.22
C PRO A 190 0.72 -8.49 9.09
N ASP A 191 0.82 -9.31 10.13
CA ASP A 191 0.19 -10.64 10.21
C ASP A 191 -1.34 -10.61 10.28
N ALA A 192 -1.92 -9.49 10.70
CA ALA A 192 -3.35 -9.27 10.77
C ALA A 192 -3.69 -7.77 10.58
N VAL A 193 -4.96 -7.48 10.27
CA VAL A 193 -5.49 -6.12 10.23
C VAL A 193 -5.79 -5.68 11.67
N GLY A 194 -5.26 -4.53 12.07
CA GLY A 194 -5.43 -3.99 13.42
C GLY A 194 -4.57 -4.73 14.46
N GLY A 195 -3.49 -4.09 14.90
CA GLY A 195 -2.64 -4.60 15.98
C GLY A 195 -1.44 -3.71 16.23
N ALA A 196 -1.44 -3.02 17.38
CA ALA A 196 -0.23 -2.48 17.99
C ALA A 196 0.58 -3.63 18.64
#